data_AF-A0A2H0GB87-F1
#
_entry.id   AF-A0A2H0GB87-F1
#
_cell.length_a   1.000
_cell.length_b   1.000
_cell.length_c   1.000
_cell.angle_alpha   90.00
_cell.angle_beta   90.00
_cell.angle_gamma   90.00
#
_symmetry.space_group_name_H-M   'P 1'
#
loop_
_entity.id
_entity.type
_entity.pdbx_description
1 polymer ?
#
loop_
_entity_poly.entity_id
_entity_poly.type
_entity_poly.pdbx_seq_one_letter_code
_entity_poly.pdbx_strand_id
1 'polypeptide(L)'
;MLIYNVTINIDESVHQDWLHWMKTIHIPDVMNTGCFKENRICKVLSTQEDEVGHTYAIQYFCLDKEMLDSYQKEHAPKLQKAHLERYDGKFVAFRTLLEEV
;
A
#
# COMPACT_ATOMS: atom_id res chain seq x y z
N MET A 1 14.31 -6.51 -10.30
CA MET A 1 13.11 -7.13 -9.68
C MET A 1 11.92 -6.20 -9.84
N LEU A 2 10.69 -6.68 -10.07
CA LEU A 2 9.50 -5.83 -10.16
C LEU A 2 8.96 -5.49 -8.75
N ILE A 3 8.63 -4.22 -8.53
CA ILE A 3 8.09 -3.74 -7.25
C ILE A 3 6.79 -2.98 -7.51
N TYR A 4 5.69 -3.46 -6.95
CA TYR A 4 4.44 -2.71 -6.90
C TYR A 4 4.46 -1.76 -5.71
N ASN A 5 4.57 -0.46 -6.00
CA ASN A 5 4.67 0.59 -5.00
C ASN A 5 3.32 1.31 -4.84
N VAL A 6 2.92 1.52 -3.60
CA VAL A 6 1.73 2.30 -3.23
C VAL A 6 2.17 3.41 -2.28
N THR A 7 2.08 4.65 -2.74
CA THR A 7 2.26 5.83 -1.90
C THR A 7 0.91 6.26 -1.34
N ILE A 8 0.80 6.39 -0.03
CA ILE A 8 -0.43 6.79 0.67
C ILE A 8 -0.13 7.98 1.57
N ASN A 9 -0.86 9.07 1.38
CA ASN A 9 -0.98 10.13 2.38
C ASN A 9 -2.26 9.88 3.19
N ILE A 10 -2.14 9.80 4.52
CA ILE A 10 -3.23 9.47 5.46
C ILE A 10 -3.44 10.64 6.43
N ASP A 11 -4.71 11.00 6.67
CA ASP A 11 -5.12 12.02 7.64
C ASP A 11 -4.64 11.65 9.07
N GLU A 12 -4.11 12.64 9.79
CA GLU A 12 -3.64 12.51 11.19
C GLU A 12 -4.67 11.84 12.10
N SER A 13 -5.96 12.18 11.94
CA SER A 13 -7.05 11.72 12.80
C SER A 13 -7.24 10.20 12.80
N VAL A 14 -6.81 9.52 11.74
CA VAL A 14 -6.92 8.05 11.60
C VAL A 14 -5.56 7.36 11.48
N HIS A 15 -4.45 8.12 11.54
CA HIS A 15 -3.10 7.63 11.25
C HIS A 15 -2.70 6.41 12.09
N GLN A 16 -2.94 6.45 13.40
CA GLN A 16 -2.53 5.36 14.30
C GLN A 16 -3.33 4.07 14.07
N ASP A 17 -4.66 4.18 13.89
CA ASP A 17 -5.50 3.01 13.54
C ASP A 17 -5.11 2.46 12.17
N TRP A 18 -4.94 3.35 11.20
CA TRP A 18 -4.53 2.99 9.85
C TRP A 18 -3.20 2.23 9.85
N LEU A 19 -2.18 2.76 10.51
CA LEU A 19 -0.86 2.13 10.55
C LEU A 19 -0.91 0.78 11.27
N HIS A 20 -1.68 0.68 12.36
CA HIS A 20 -1.88 -0.58 13.05
C HIS A 20 -2.54 -1.60 12.11
N TRP A 21 -3.68 -1.26 11.51
CA TRP A 21 -4.44 -2.13 10.61
C TRP A 21 -3.65 -2.53 9.37
N MET A 22 -2.85 -1.62 8.80
CA MET A 22 -1.96 -1.93 7.69
C MET A 22 -0.97 -3.04 8.07
N LYS A 23 -0.35 -2.93 9.25
CA LYS A 23 0.67 -3.89 9.72
C LYS A 23 0.09 -5.22 10.18
N THR A 24 -1.12 -5.24 10.74
CA THR A 24 -1.70 -6.44 11.36
C THR A 24 -2.71 -7.17 10.49
N ILE A 25 -3.33 -6.50 9.51
CA ILE A 25 -4.41 -7.07 8.69
C ILE A 25 -4.13 -6.87 7.20
N HIS A 26 -4.07 -5.63 6.70
CA HIS A 26 -4.09 -5.39 5.26
C HIS A 26 -2.86 -5.92 4.52
N ILE A 27 -1.66 -5.59 5.00
CA ILE A 27 -0.41 -6.10 4.40
C ILE A 27 -0.35 -7.63 4.52
N PRO A 28 -0.64 -8.26 5.68
CA PRO A 28 -0.78 -9.71 5.76
C PRO A 28 -1.76 -10.30 4.74
N ASP A 29 -2.94 -9.71 4.55
CA ASP A 29 -3.92 -10.17 3.56
C ASP A 29 -3.40 -10.05 2.12
N VAL A 30 -2.67 -8.97 1.80
CA VAL A 30 -1.99 -8.82 0.50
C VAL A 30 -0.93 -9.91 0.32
N MET A 31 -0.12 -10.19 1.35
CA MET A 31 0.91 -11.23 1.28
C MET A 31 0.31 -12.63 1.16
N ASN A 32 -0.83 -12.89 1.81
CA ASN A 32 -1.54 -14.17 1.78
C ASN A 32 -2.14 -14.50 0.39
N THR A 33 -2.19 -13.54 -0.54
CA THR A 33 -2.52 -13.82 -1.94
C THR A 33 -1.48 -14.72 -2.61
N GLY A 34 -0.26 -14.75 -2.10
CA GLY A 34 0.86 -15.47 -2.71
C GLY A 34 1.45 -14.77 -3.94
N CYS A 35 0.98 -13.57 -4.30
CA CYS A 35 1.48 -12.83 -5.47
C CYS A 35 2.82 -12.10 -5.24
N PHE A 36 3.22 -11.94 -3.98
CA PHE A 36 4.41 -11.18 -3.57
C PHE A 36 5.33 -11.99 -2.67
N LYS A 37 6.64 -11.78 -2.80
CA LYS A 37 7.66 -12.44 -1.97
C LYS A 37 7.92 -11.71 -0.65
N GLU A 38 7.90 -10.39 -0.69
CA GLU A 38 8.27 -9.52 0.42
C GLU A 38 7.39 -8.26 0.37
N ASN A 39 7.26 -7.58 1.51
CA ASN A 39 6.75 -6.22 1.58
C ASN A 39 7.65 -5.32 2.45
N ARG A 40 7.56 -4.02 2.22
CA ARG A 40 8.11 -2.97 3.10
C ARG A 40 7.09 -1.86 3.25
N ILE A 41 6.99 -1.31 4.46
CA ILE A 41 6.25 -0.08 4.74
C ILE A 41 7.23 0.96 5.28
N CYS A 42 7.37 2.06 4.55
CA CYS A 42 8.32 3.12 4.86
C CYS A 42 7.56 4.43 5.07
N LYS A 43 7.84 5.14 6.18
CA LYS A 43 7.36 6.51 6.36
C LYS A 43 8.23 7.45 5.53
N VAL A 44 7.60 8.32 4.74
CA VAL A 44 8.31 9.39 4.03
C VAL A 44 8.60 10.50 5.05
N LEU A 45 9.89 10.83 5.22
CA LEU A 45 10.33 11.88 6.15
C LEU A 45 10.50 13.24 5.48
N SER A 46 10.75 13.23 4.17
CA SER A 46 10.89 14.45 3.36
C SER A 46 9.56 14.80 2.74
N THR A 47 8.70 15.48 3.50
CA THR A 47 7.40 16.00 3.04
C THR A 47 7.49 17.49 2.72
N GLN A 48 6.52 18.02 1.99
CA GLN A 48 6.42 19.47 1.80
C GLN A 48 6.06 20.15 3.14
N GLU A 49 6.48 21.39 3.35
CA GLU A 49 6.25 22.12 4.62
C GLU A 49 4.76 22.23 4.97
N ASP A 50 3.89 22.34 3.95
CA ASP A 50 2.43 22.46 4.11
C ASP A 50 1.70 21.11 3.97
N GLU A 51 2.42 19.98 3.94
CA GLU A 51 1.78 18.67 3.85
C GLU A 51 1.02 18.34 5.13
N VAL A 52 -0.28 18.08 5.00
CA VAL A 52 -1.13 17.63 6.10
C VAL A 52 -1.20 16.10 6.09
N GLY A 53 -1.12 15.50 7.28
CA GLY A 53 -1.18 14.04 7.46
C GLY A 53 0.20 13.37 7.43
N HIS A 54 0.23 12.09 7.09
CA HIS A 54 1.47 11.30 7.01
C HIS A 54 1.56 10.57 5.69
N THR A 55 2.70 10.66 5.01
CA THR A 55 2.95 9.91 3.79
C THR A 55 3.76 8.65 4.04
N TYR A 56 3.32 7.54 3.45
CA TYR A 56 3.96 6.25 3.48
C TYR A 56 4.15 5.70 2.07
N ALA A 57 5.26 5.00 1.84
CA ALA A 57 5.47 4.16 0.66
C ALA A 57 5.40 2.70 1.10
N ILE A 58 4.47 1.95 0.51
CA ILE A 58 4.33 0.51 0.69
C ILE A 58 4.83 -0.16 -0.58
N GLN A 59 5.83 -1.00 -0.44
CA GLN A 59 6.46 -1.72 -1.55
C GLN A 59 6.14 -3.20 -1.41
N TYR A 60 5.62 -3.79 -2.48
CA TYR A 60 5.41 -5.23 -2.59
C TYR A 60 6.30 -5.79 -3.71
N PHE A 61 7.13 -6.76 -3.36
CA PHE A 61 8.12 -7.33 -4.28
C PHE A 61 7.48 -8.48 -5.06
N CYS A 62 7.26 -8.25 -6.35
CA CYS A 62 6.53 -9.17 -7.21
C CYS A 62 7.38 -10.41 -7.54
N LEU A 63 6.71 -11.56 -7.66
CA LEU A 63 7.32 -12.79 -8.19
C LEU A 63 7.74 -12.63 -9.65
N ASP A 64 6.81 -12.14 -10.45
CA ASP A 64 6.91 -11.86 -11.88
C ASP A 64 5.73 -10.95 -12.30
N LYS A 65 5.61 -10.70 -13.60
CA LYS A 65 4.55 -9.85 -14.16
C LYS A 65 3.18 -10.53 -14.14
N GLU A 66 3.12 -11.84 -14.32
CA GLU A 66 1.87 -12.60 -14.41
C GLU A 66 1.17 -12.64 -13.05
N MET A 67 1.93 -12.83 -11.97
CA MET A 67 1.43 -12.77 -10.60
C MET A 67 0.96 -11.36 -10.22
N LEU A 68 1.63 -10.31 -10.70
CA LEU A 68 1.17 -8.93 -10.50
C LEU A 68 -0.15 -8.68 -11.24
N ASP A 69 -0.28 -9.14 -12.48
CA ASP A 69 -1.51 -9.01 -13.26
C ASP A 69 -2.67 -9.76 -12.61
N SER A 70 -2.42 -10.98 -12.08
CA SER A 70 -3.40 -11.75 -11.31
C SER A 70 -3.79 -11.01 -10.03
N TYR A 71 -2.83 -10.50 -9.26
CA TYR A 71 -3.12 -9.67 -8.08
C TYR A 71 -4.04 -8.50 -8.40
N GLN A 72 -3.72 -7.74 -9.45
CA GLN A 72 -4.49 -6.56 -9.84
C GLN A 72 -5.92 -6.90 -10.26
N LYS A 73 -6.14 -8.04 -10.92
CA LYS A 73 -7.45 -8.46 -11.40
C LYS A 73 -8.30 -9.14 -10.33
N GLU A 74 -7.69 -10.03 -9.54
CA GLU A 74 -8.42 -10.98 -8.70
C GLU A 74 -8.47 -10.58 -7.23
N HIS A 75 -7.44 -9.88 -6.74
CA HIS A 75 -7.27 -9.62 -5.30
C HIS A 75 -7.39 -8.14 -4.94
N ALA A 76 -6.77 -7.28 -5.75
CA ALA A 76 -6.70 -5.85 -5.50
C ALA A 76 -8.07 -5.18 -5.34
N PRO A 77 -9.13 -5.47 -6.12
CA PRO A 77 -10.43 -4.81 -5.96
C PRO A 77 -11.03 -5.02 -4.57
N LYS A 78 -10.96 -6.24 -4.03
CA LYS A 78 -11.48 -6.55 -2.69
C LYS A 78 -10.67 -5.85 -1.59
N LEU A 79 -9.34 -5.92 -1.68
CA LEU A 79 -8.43 -5.33 -0.69
C LEU A 79 -8.51 -3.80 -0.68
N GLN A 80 -8.64 -3.19 -1.85
CA GLN A 80 -8.83 -1.74 -2.00
C GLN A 80 -10.19 -1.29 -1.48
N LYS A 81 -11.26 -2.07 -1.73
CA LYS A 81 -12.59 -1.79 -1.19
C LYS A 81 -12.60 -1.82 0.33
N ALA A 82 -11.95 -2.80 0.96
CA ALA A 82 -11.85 -2.87 2.42
C ALA A 82 -11.08 -1.69 3.03
N HIS A 83 -10.01 -1.23 2.36
CA HIS A 83 -9.29 -0.02 2.76
C HIS A 83 -10.16 1.23 2.61
N LEU A 84 -10.82 1.38 1.45
CA LEU A 84 -11.74 2.49 1.18
C LEU A 84 -12.87 2.56 2.20
N GLU A 85 -13.56 1.46 2.48
CA GLU A 85 -14.68 1.41 3.43
C GLU A 85 -14.28 1.86 4.85
N ARG A 86 -13.03 1.64 5.24
CA ARG A 86 -12.54 1.96 6.58
C ARG A 86 -12.01 3.40 6.70
N TYR A 87 -11.49 3.97 5.61
CA TYR A 87 -10.81 5.28 5.64
C TYR A 87 -11.31 6.24 4.54
N ASP A 88 -12.54 6.08 4.07
CA ASP A 88 -13.09 6.91 3.00
C ASP A 88 -12.97 8.41 3.31
N GLY A 89 -12.51 9.18 2.33
CA GLY A 89 -12.23 10.61 2.47
C GLY A 89 -11.06 10.98 3.41
N LYS A 90 -10.33 9.99 3.95
CA LYS A 90 -9.21 10.20 4.89
C LYS A 90 -7.84 9.84 4.34
N PHE A 91 -7.75 9.41 3.07
CA PHE A 91 -6.47 9.13 2.42
C PHE A 91 -6.48 9.49 0.94
N VAL A 92 -5.28 9.66 0.40
CA VAL A 92 -5.02 9.66 -1.04
C VAL A 92 -3.97 8.61 -1.34
N ALA A 93 -4.18 7.80 -2.38
CA ALA A 93 -3.27 6.74 -2.78
C ALA A 93 -2.83 6.88 -4.23
N PHE A 94 -1.53 6.73 -4.48
CA PHE A 94 -0.91 6.70 -5.79
C PHE A 94 -0.12 5.41 -5.97
N ARG A 95 -0.20 4.80 -7.16
CA ARG A 95 0.39 3.47 -7.44
C ARG A 95 1.35 3.57 -8.61
N THR A 96 2.51 2.95 -8.44
CA THR A 96 3.55 2.88 -9.46
C THR A 96 4.14 1.48 -9.54
N LEU A 97 4.68 1.15 -10.71
CA LEU A 97 5.48 -0.06 -10.91
C LEU A 97 6.94 0.36 -11.05
N LEU A 98 7.81 -0.22 -10.24
CA LEU A 98 9.23 0.05 -10.24
C LEU A 98 10.00 -1.20 -10.68
N GLU A 99 11.20 -0.99 -11.21
CA GLU A 99 12.17 -2.02 -11.50
C GLU A 99 13.44 -1.74 -10.68
N GLU A 100 13.88 -2.74 -9.92
CA GLU A 100 15.20 -2.71 -9.28
C GLU A 100 16.28 -3.08 -10.31
N VAL A 101 17.29 -2.20 -10.43
CA VAL A 101 18.43 -2.24 -11.37
C VAL A 101 19.75 -2.55 -10.69
#